data_AF-A0A2D8GHT3-F1
#
_entry.id   AF-A0A2D8GHT3-F1
#
_cell.length_a   1.000
_cell.length_b   1.000
_cell.length_c   1.000
_cell.angle_alpha   90.00
_cell.angle_beta   90.00
_cell.angle_gamma   90.00
#
_symmetry.space_group_name_H-M   'P 1'
#
loop_
_entity.id
_entity.type
_entity.pdbx_description
1 polymer ?
#
loop_
_entity_poly.entity_id
_entity_poly.type
_entity_poly.pdbx_seq_one_letter_code
_entity_poly.pdbx_strand_id
1 'polypeptide(L)'
;MSPSIDRTADALIDAGLQRRRTRRFEMGGETRRQDFFWLGDVILELVGVEGVEGAGDAAFWGLALECDDLDLAARRLGEGLGTVKDAVQPGRRIATVRTKELGISVPIALMSPHHHR
;
A
#
# COMPACT_ATOMS: atom_id res chain seq x y z
N MET A 1 6.66 -6.03 -2.96
CA MET A 1 6.25 -6.28 -4.35
C MET A 1 6.35 -7.77 -4.61
N SER A 2 5.53 -8.32 -5.50
CA SER A 2 5.63 -9.72 -5.89
C SER A 2 6.67 -9.94 -6.98
N PRO A 3 7.59 -10.90 -6.83
CA PRO A 3 8.50 -11.30 -7.92
C PRO A 3 7.80 -12.10 -9.02
N SER A 4 6.67 -12.74 -8.73
CA SER A 4 5.76 -13.31 -9.73
C SER A 4 4.33 -12.98 -9.34
N ILE A 5 3.66 -12.10 -10.09
CA ILE A 5 2.33 -11.63 -9.67
C ILE A 5 1.27 -12.72 -9.78
N ASP A 6 1.37 -13.60 -10.78
CA ASP A 6 0.44 -14.71 -10.96
C ASP A 6 0.55 -15.73 -9.83
N ARG A 7 1.77 -16.20 -9.51
CA ARG A 7 2.00 -17.14 -8.40
C ARG A 7 1.45 -16.61 -7.08
N THR A 8 1.69 -15.34 -6.77
CA THR A 8 1.20 -14.74 -5.52
C THR A 8 -0.31 -14.53 -5.56
N ALA A 9 -0.89 -14.17 -6.71
CA ALA A 9 -2.34 -14.05 -6.85
C ALA A 9 -3.03 -15.39 -6.65
N ASP A 10 -2.51 -16.46 -7.26
CA ASP A 10 -3.04 -17.82 -7.13
C ASP A 10 -2.97 -18.29 -5.68
N ALA A 11 -1.84 -18.09 -5.00
CA ALA A 11 -1.71 -18.42 -3.58
C ALA A 11 -2.72 -17.68 -2.68
N LEU A 12 -3.03 -16.41 -2.98
CA LEU A 12 -4.06 -15.66 -2.25
C LEU A 12 -5.46 -16.20 -2.54
N ILE A 13 -5.74 -16.59 -3.78
CA ILE A 13 -7.02 -17.18 -4.18
C ILE A 13 -7.23 -18.55 -3.53
N ASP A 14 -6.20 -19.39 -3.51
CA ASP A 14 -6.20 -20.70 -2.85
C ASP A 14 -6.40 -20.57 -1.34
N ALA A 15 -5.90 -19.48 -0.74
CA ALA A 15 -6.16 -19.11 0.65
C ALA A 15 -7.58 -18.55 0.90
N GLY A 16 -8.43 -18.50 -0.13
CA GLY A 16 -9.83 -18.07 -0.05
C GLY A 16 -10.07 -16.58 -0.29
N LEU A 17 -9.05 -15.81 -0.68
CA LEU A 17 -9.23 -14.39 -0.97
C LEU A 17 -9.82 -14.20 -2.37
N GLN A 18 -10.74 -13.24 -2.49
CA GLN A 18 -11.35 -12.92 -3.77
C GLN A 18 -10.70 -11.69 -4.40
N ARG A 19 -10.14 -11.85 -5.60
CA ARG A 19 -9.69 -10.72 -6.41
C ARG A 19 -10.89 -9.91 -6.88
N ARG A 20 -10.97 -8.66 -6.48
CA ARG A 20 -12.10 -7.76 -6.76
C ARG A 20 -11.87 -6.89 -7.99
N ARG A 21 -10.63 -6.49 -8.23
CA ARG A 21 -10.26 -5.61 -9.34
C ARG A 21 -8.83 -5.90 -9.78
N THR A 22 -8.59 -5.74 -11.07
CA THR A 22 -7.25 -5.68 -11.65
C THR A 22 -7.07 -4.37 -12.38
N ARG A 23 -5.93 -3.72 -12.16
CA ARG A 23 -5.49 -2.54 -12.90
C ARG A 23 -4.15 -2.85 -13.57
N ARG A 24 -3.99 -2.41 -14.82
CA ARG A 24 -2.73 -2.45 -15.57
C ARG A 24 -2.28 -1.03 -15.91
N PHE A 25 -0.98 -0.79 -15.88
CA PHE A 25 -0.40 0.50 -16.29
C PHE A 25 1.07 0.33 -16.68
N GLU A 26 1.54 1.17 -17.59
CA GLU A 26 2.95 1.20 -18.00
C GLU A 26 3.79 2.01 -17.01
N MET A 27 4.92 1.45 -16.57
CA MET A 27 5.88 2.14 -15.73
C MET A 27 7.30 1.65 -16.03
N GLY A 28 8.19 2.56 -16.45
CA GLY A 28 9.58 2.20 -16.73
C GLY A 28 9.77 1.26 -17.92
N GLY A 29 8.84 1.25 -18.88
CA GLY A 29 8.88 0.35 -20.04
C GLY A 29 8.32 -1.05 -19.79
N GLU A 30 7.75 -1.29 -18.60
CA GLU A 30 7.13 -2.55 -18.22
C GLU A 30 5.64 -2.35 -17.90
N THR A 31 4.81 -3.31 -18.31
CA THR A 31 3.41 -3.39 -17.87
C THR A 31 3.36 -3.86 -16.41
N ARG A 32 2.93 -2.99 -15.52
CA ARG A 32 2.66 -3.31 -14.12
C ARG A 32 1.21 -3.74 -13.95
N ARG A 33 1.01 -4.80 -13.17
CA ARG A 33 -0.32 -5.25 -12.73
C ARG A 33 -0.47 -5.00 -11.23
N GLN A 34 -1.66 -4.55 -10.88
CA GLN A 34 -2.10 -4.31 -9.52
C GLN A 34 -3.46 -5.00 -9.31
N ASP A 35 -3.47 -6.06 -8.50
CA ASP A 35 -4.68 -6.77 -8.10
C ASP A 35 -5.12 -6.31 -6.71
N PHE A 36 -6.43 -6.11 -6.55
CA PHE A 36 -7.05 -5.67 -5.31
C PHE A 36 -7.87 -6.79 -4.70
N PHE A 37 -7.59 -7.09 -3.44
CA PHE A 37 -8.35 -8.03 -2.61
C PHE A 37 -8.97 -7.24 -1.45
N TRP A 38 -10.24 -7.48 -1.15
CA TRP A 38 -10.93 -6.86 0.00
C TRP A 38 -11.01 -7.87 1.13
N LEU A 39 -10.48 -7.50 2.29
CA LEU A 39 -10.40 -8.31 3.50
C LEU A 39 -11.19 -7.61 4.63
N GLY A 40 -12.45 -7.30 4.36
CA GLY A 40 -13.25 -6.42 5.22
C GLY A 40 -12.84 -4.97 5.04
N ASP A 41 -12.40 -4.32 6.11
CA ASP A 41 -11.97 -2.91 6.11
C ASP A 41 -10.55 -2.71 5.55
N VAL A 42 -9.83 -3.81 5.29
CA VAL A 42 -8.47 -3.78 4.74
C VAL A 42 -8.50 -4.10 3.25
N ILE A 43 -7.74 -3.31 2.47
CA ILE A 43 -7.46 -3.60 1.06
C ILE A 43 -6.02 -4.10 0.95
N LEU A 44 -5.86 -5.31 0.40
CA LEU A 44 -4.55 -5.81 -0.03
C LEU A 44 -4.35 -5.49 -1.51
N GLU A 45 -3.31 -4.73 -1.80
CA GLU A 45 -2.88 -4.40 -3.15
C GLU A 45 -1.66 -5.22 -3.54
N LEU A 46 -1.87 -6.24 -4.38
CA LEU A 46 -0.80 -7.05 -4.93
C LEU A 46 -0.25 -6.40 -6.19
N VAL A 47 1.03 -5.99 -6.14
CA VAL A 47 1.71 -5.33 -7.28
C VAL A 47 2.88 -6.18 -7.76
N GLY A 48 3.01 -6.28 -9.08
CA GLY A 48 4.15 -6.93 -9.76
C GLY A 48 4.21 -6.54 -11.25
N VAL A 49 5.22 -7.03 -11.95
CA VAL A 49 5.31 -6.91 -13.43
C VAL A 49 4.47 -8.03 -14.04
N GLU A 50 3.67 -7.71 -15.04
CA GLU A 50 2.84 -8.70 -15.74
C GLU A 50 3.72 -9.64 -16.59
N GLY A 51 3.45 -10.95 -16.51
CA GLY A 51 4.20 -11.98 -17.25
C GLY A 51 5.60 -12.29 -16.71
N VAL A 52 6.06 -11.66 -15.63
CA VAL A 52 7.35 -11.97 -15.01
C VAL A 52 7.20 -13.11 -14.00
N GLU A 53 8.04 -14.14 -14.16
CA GLU A 53 8.13 -15.30 -13.27
C GLU A 53 9.42 -15.28 -12.44
N GLY A 54 9.52 -14.32 -11.51
CA GLY A 54 10.65 -14.21 -10.60
C GLY A 54 10.62 -15.22 -9.45
N ALA A 55 11.81 -15.58 -8.95
CA ALA A 55 11.99 -16.39 -7.75
C ALA A 55 11.95 -15.55 -6.46
N GLY A 56 11.75 -16.22 -5.32
CA GLY A 56 11.74 -15.59 -3.99
C GLY A 56 10.34 -15.20 -3.49
N ASP A 57 10.33 -14.65 -2.28
CA ASP A 57 9.10 -14.34 -1.55
C ASP A 57 8.52 -12.99 -1.96
N ALA A 58 7.19 -12.88 -1.91
CA ALA A 58 6.53 -11.59 -1.98
C ALA A 58 6.80 -10.81 -0.67
N ALA A 59 7.12 -9.52 -0.80
CA ALA A 59 7.37 -8.66 0.34
C ALA A 59 6.38 -7.50 0.41
N PHE A 60 6.15 -6.93 1.60
CA PHE A 60 5.44 -5.66 1.72
C PHE A 60 6.22 -4.55 1.01
N TRP A 61 5.53 -3.83 0.14
CA TRP A 61 6.08 -2.61 -0.45
C TRP A 61 5.86 -1.39 0.46
N GLY A 62 4.74 -1.38 1.18
CA GLY A 62 4.42 -0.39 2.20
C GLY A 62 3.07 -0.69 2.85
N LEU A 63 2.77 0.05 3.92
CA LEU A 63 1.48 0.04 4.60
C LEU A 63 0.91 1.46 4.61
N ALA A 64 -0.38 1.58 4.32
CA ALA A 64 -1.13 2.81 4.53
C ALA A 64 -2.11 2.56 5.69
N LEU A 65 -1.98 3.32 6.76
CA LEU A 65 -2.82 3.22 7.94
C LEU A 65 -3.76 4.42 7.99
N GLU A 66 -5.00 4.17 8.34
CA GLU A 66 -5.94 5.24 8.63
C GLU A 66 -5.56 5.92 9.95
N CYS A 67 -5.64 7.25 10.00
CA CYS A 67 -5.28 8.07 11.15
C CYS A 67 -6.30 9.19 11.35
N ASP A 68 -7.14 9.06 12.38
CA ASP A 68 -8.24 9.97 12.67
C ASP A 68 -7.78 11.43 12.89
N ASP A 69 -6.62 11.62 13.51
CA ASP A 69 -6.05 12.93 13.78
C ASP A 69 -4.55 12.99 13.40
N LEU A 70 -4.30 13.35 12.14
CA LEU A 70 -2.95 13.56 11.62
C LEU A 70 -2.21 14.72 12.30
N ASP A 71 -2.92 15.72 12.82
CA ASP A 71 -2.31 16.87 13.49
C ASP A 71 -1.80 16.45 14.88
N LEU A 72 -2.55 15.59 15.58
CA LEU A 72 -2.08 14.93 16.80
C LEU A 72 -0.93 13.98 16.52
N ALA A 73 -1.01 13.16 15.47
CA ALA A 73 0.08 12.28 15.08
C ALA A 73 1.37 13.07 14.80
N ALA A 74 1.27 14.19 14.08
CA ALA A 74 2.40 15.08 13.82
C ALA A 74 2.99 15.66 15.11
N ARG A 75 2.17 16.09 16.07
CA ARG A 75 2.65 16.57 17.37
C ARG A 75 3.34 15.47 18.20
N ARG A 76 2.83 14.23 18.14
CA ARG A 76 3.36 13.10 18.94
C ARG A 76 4.62 12.50 18.34
N LEU A 77 4.68 12.36 17.02
CA LEU A 77 5.82 11.79 16.32
C LEU A 77 6.92 12.82 16.06
N GLY A 78 6.57 14.10 16.04
CA GLY A 78 7.52 15.19 15.81
C GLY A 78 8.31 14.96 14.53
N GLU A 79 9.64 14.91 14.65
CA GLU A 79 10.55 14.66 13.53
C GLU A 79 10.31 13.29 12.87
N GLY A 80 9.78 12.30 13.60
CA GLY A 80 9.48 10.96 13.07
C GLY A 80 8.36 10.90 12.02
N LEU A 81 7.67 12.01 11.74
CA LEU A 81 6.66 12.13 10.70
C LEU A 81 7.06 13.20 9.68
N GLY A 82 6.86 12.90 8.40
CA GLY A 82 6.96 13.89 7.34
C GLY A 82 5.83 14.92 7.40
N THR A 83 5.95 15.99 6.61
CA THR A 83 4.93 17.03 6.52
C THR A 83 3.57 16.46 6.11
N VAL A 84 2.54 16.78 6.88
CA VAL A 84 1.14 16.50 6.51
C VAL A 84 0.79 17.32 5.27
N LYS A 85 0.26 16.66 4.25
CA LYS A 85 -0.13 17.28 2.97
C LYS A 85 -1.41 16.67 2.43
N ASP A 86 -1.97 17.30 1.42
CA ASP A 86 -3.10 16.72 0.69
C ASP A 86 -2.68 15.41 0.01
N ALA A 87 -3.55 14.40 0.14
CA ALA A 87 -3.41 13.13 -0.54
C ALA A 87 -3.90 13.24 -1.98
N VAL A 88 -3.49 12.29 -2.83
CA VAL A 88 -4.01 12.20 -4.21
C VAL A 88 -5.49 11.82 -4.23
N GLN A 89 -5.99 11.21 -3.15
CA GLN A 89 -7.41 10.96 -2.92
C GLN A 89 -8.09 12.28 -2.46
N PRO A 90 -9.08 12.81 -3.20
CA PRO A 90 -9.70 14.09 -2.88
C PRO A 90 -10.22 14.18 -1.44
N GLY A 91 -9.92 15.29 -0.78
CA GLY A 91 -10.36 15.59 0.58
C GLY A 91 -9.63 14.83 1.69
N ARG A 92 -8.70 13.91 1.36
CA ARG A 92 -7.87 13.21 2.35
C ARG A 92 -6.52 13.92 2.51
N ARG A 93 -5.93 13.81 3.71
CA ARG A 93 -4.58 14.24 4.04
C ARG A 93 -3.70 13.01 4.28
N ILE A 94 -2.40 13.12 4.06
CA ILE A 94 -1.42 12.05 4.23
C ILE A 94 -0.10 12.58 4.79
N ALA A 95 0.58 11.74 5.57
CA ALA A 95 1.96 11.95 6.00
C ALA A 95 2.72 10.63 5.99
N THR A 96 4.02 10.66 5.69
CA THR A 96 4.86 9.46 5.68
C THR A 96 5.65 9.38 6.97
N VAL A 97 5.64 8.22 7.63
CA VAL A 97 6.49 7.95 8.79
C VAL A 97 7.94 7.86 8.32
N ARG A 98 8.88 8.47 9.05
CA ARG A 98 10.33 8.38 8.76
C ARG A 98 10.89 7.04 9.21
N THR A 99 10.39 5.96 8.62
CA THR A 99 10.61 4.58 9.05
C THR A 99 12.09 4.22 9.15
N LYS A 100 12.93 4.72 8.24
CA LYS A 100 14.40 4.50 8.28
C LYS A 100 15.04 5.03 9.56
N GLU A 101 14.68 6.24 9.99
CA GLU A 101 15.20 6.88 11.21
C GLU A 101 14.70 6.18 12.48
N LEU A 102 13.56 5.48 12.37
CA LEU A 102 12.94 4.72 13.46
C LEU A 102 13.28 3.21 13.44
N GLY A 103 14.15 2.77 12.52
CA GLY A 103 14.52 1.35 12.40
C GLY A 103 13.40 0.42 11.89
N ILE A 104 12.36 0.98 11.26
CA ILE A 104 11.24 0.23 10.69
C ILE A 104 11.54 -0.07 9.20
N SER A 105 11.52 -1.34 8.81
CA SER A 105 11.90 -1.78 7.46
C SER A 105 10.82 -1.53 6.41
N VAL A 106 9.55 -1.61 6.79
CA VAL A 106 8.41 -1.42 5.88
C VAL A 106 8.04 0.06 5.84
N PRO A 107 7.97 0.71 4.66
CA PRO A 107 7.45 2.07 4.54
C PRO A 107 6.02 2.18 5.07
N ILE A 108 5.73 3.21 5.86
CA ILE A 108 4.40 3.46 6.44
C ILE A 108 3.93 4.87 6.09
N ALA A 109 2.69 4.97 5.63
CA ALA A 109 1.97 6.23 5.50
C ALA A 109 0.78 6.26 6.46
N LEU A 110 0.54 7.42 7.06
CA LEU A 110 -0.68 7.73 7.81
C LEU A 110 -1.58 8.57 6.91
N MET A 111 -2.84 8.18 6.76
CA MET A 111 -3.80 8.87 5.89
C MET A 111 -5.09 9.15 6.66
N SER A 112 -5.63 10.36 6.57
CA SER A 112 -6.90 10.72 7.24
C SER A 112 -8.04 9.82 6.77
N PRO A 113 -9.09 9.56 7.55
CA PRO A 113 -10.20 8.72 7.12
C PRO A 113 -10.85 9.16 5.81
N HIS A 114 -11.57 8.23 5.18
CA HIS A 114 -12.53 8.64 4.16
C HIS A 114 -13.61 9.51 4.80
N HIS A 115 -13.96 10.62 4.15
CA HIS A 115 -15.20 11.31 4.49
C HIS A 115 -16.36 10.40 4.08
N HIS A 116 -17.03 9.79 5.06
CA HIS A 116 -18.28 9.12 4.80
C HIS A 116 -19.25 10.14 4.21
N ARG A 117 -19.77 9.84 3.01
CA ARG A 117 -20.90 10.59 2.42
C ARG A 117 -22.20 10.08 3.01
#